data_AF-A0A0S8B789-F1
#
_entry.id   AF-A0A0S8B789-F1
#
_cell.length_a   1.000
_cell.length_b   1.000
_cell.length_c   1.000
_cell.angle_alpha   90.00
_cell.angle_beta   90.00
_cell.angle_gamma   90.00
#
_symmetry.space_group_name_H-M   'P 1'
#
loop_
_entity.id
_entity.type
_entity.pdbx_description
1 polymer ?
#
loop_
_entity_poly.entity_id
_entity_poly.type
_entity_poly.pdbx_seq_one_letter_code
_entity_poly.pdbx_strand_id
1 'polypeptide(L)'
;MPDPLNRLTVVGDRVLIAPQEGEERTKVGLYLPPTAVDHQAVQGGRILATGPGTPVSAPTELDDEPWKLGAKSDGRYVPMQARVGDFALFFRKAAVEITYEGKHYLVVPQAALLVLVRPKDILDELQTESEPEPEA
;
A
#
# COMPACT_ATOMS: atom_id res chain seq x y z
N MET A 1 -9.91 21.66 9.21
CA MET A 1 -8.59 21.23 9.70
C MET A 1 -7.88 20.53 8.55
N PRO A 2 -6.61 20.80 8.26
CA PRO A 2 -5.88 20.09 7.20
C PRO A 2 -5.76 18.60 7.53
N ASP A 3 -5.77 17.74 6.52
CA ASP A 3 -5.59 16.30 6.71
C ASP A 3 -4.18 16.00 7.29
N PRO A 4 -4.08 15.27 8.42
CA PRO A 4 -2.80 14.98 9.07
C PRO A 4 -1.83 14.20 8.17
N LEU A 5 -2.35 13.48 7.17
CA LEU A 5 -1.56 12.75 6.17
C LEU A 5 -0.63 13.66 5.36
N ASN A 6 -1.01 14.90 5.08
CA ASN A 6 -0.26 15.77 4.15
C ASN A 6 1.13 16.16 4.69
N ARG A 7 1.43 15.87 5.96
CA ARG A 7 2.74 16.11 6.59
C ARG A 7 3.59 14.85 6.76
N LEU A 8 3.03 13.67 6.50
CA LEU A 8 3.74 12.40 6.65
C LEU A 8 4.30 11.94 5.30
N THR A 9 5.63 11.87 5.20
CA THR A 9 6.32 11.29 4.03
C THR A 9 6.85 9.91 4.39
N VAL A 10 6.50 8.91 3.59
CA VAL A 10 6.97 7.54 3.79
C VAL A 10 8.32 7.35 3.10
N VAL A 11 9.29 6.80 3.83
CA VAL A 11 10.67 6.66 3.36
C VAL A 11 10.99 5.22 2.97
N GLY A 12 11.61 5.06 1.80
CA GLY A 12 12.03 3.76 1.24
C GLY A 12 10.88 2.97 0.62
N ASP A 13 10.93 1.65 0.76
CA ASP A 13 9.94 0.69 0.25
C ASP A 13 8.79 0.43 1.24
N ARG A 14 8.39 1.44 2.01
CA ARG A 14 7.36 1.31 3.05
C ARG A 14 6.01 1.87 2.59
N VAL A 15 4.95 1.44 3.26
CA VAL A 15 3.61 1.99 3.12
C VAL A 15 3.06 2.41 4.49
N LEU A 16 2.28 3.48 4.50
CA LEU A 16 1.51 3.92 5.65
C LEU A 16 0.08 3.38 5.50
N ILE A 17 -0.41 2.72 6.53
CA ILE A 17 -1.70 2.04 6.54
C ILE A 17 -2.53 2.52 7.73
N ALA A 18 -3.80 2.81 7.50
CA ALA A 18 -4.79 2.94 8.54
C ALA A 18 -5.28 1.53 8.94
N PRO A 19 -5.12 1.10 10.21
CA PRO A 19 -5.63 -0.18 10.66
C PRO A 19 -7.15 -0.25 10.51
N GLN A 20 -7.69 -1.43 10.18
CA GLN A 20 -9.13 -1.64 10.20
C GLN A 20 -9.62 -1.73 11.66
N GLU A 21 -10.59 -0.89 12.04
CA GLU A 21 -11.28 -1.00 13.33
C GLU A 21 -12.10 -2.29 13.39
N GLY A 22 -12.03 -3.01 14.52
CA GLY A 22 -12.89 -4.17 14.80
C GLY A 22 -12.20 -5.53 14.89
N GLU A 23 -10.88 -5.62 14.80
CA GLU A 23 -10.16 -6.91 14.97
C GLU A 23 -10.23 -7.46 16.41
N GLU A 24 -10.50 -6.59 17.40
CA GLU A 24 -10.61 -6.96 18.82
C GLU A 24 -11.98 -7.58 19.19
N ARG A 25 -12.98 -7.49 18.31
CA ARG A 25 -14.33 -8.02 18.54
C ARG A 25 -14.74 -8.94 17.41
N THR A 26 -15.01 -10.21 17.72
CA THR A 26 -15.67 -11.11 16.75
C THR A 26 -17.04 -10.57 16.34
N LYS A 27 -17.54 -10.99 15.16
CA LYS A 27 -18.90 -10.67 14.68
C LYS A 27 -20.03 -11.01 15.67
N VAL A 28 -19.75 -11.85 16.66
CA VAL A 28 -20.67 -12.29 17.72
C VAL A 28 -20.51 -11.52 19.04
N GLY A 29 -19.69 -10.46 19.08
CA GLY A 29 -19.51 -9.62 20.26
C GLY A 29 -18.61 -10.21 21.35
N LEU A 30 -17.95 -11.34 21.09
CA LEU A 30 -17.01 -11.94 22.02
C LEU A 30 -15.66 -11.22 21.94
N TYR A 31 -15.13 -10.82 23.09
CA TYR A 31 -13.80 -10.25 23.23
C TYR A 31 -12.76 -11.36 23.11
N LEU A 32 -11.77 -11.20 22.21
CA LEU A 32 -10.69 -12.18 22.12
C LEU A 32 -9.72 -11.98 23.29
N PRO A 33 -9.26 -13.07 23.94
CA PRO A 33 -8.13 -12.96 24.85
C PRO A 33 -6.90 -12.47 24.08
N PRO A 34 -5.99 -11.72 24.72
CA PRO A 34 -4.81 -11.14 24.05
C PRO A 34 -3.94 -12.19 23.37
N THR A 35 -3.94 -13.43 23.86
CA THR A 35 -3.25 -14.57 23.23
C THR A 35 -3.82 -14.93 21.86
N ALA A 36 -5.14 -14.85 21.67
CA ALA A 36 -5.78 -15.18 20.40
C ALA A 36 -5.54 -14.09 19.34
N VAL A 37 -5.50 -12.83 19.77
CA VAL A 37 -5.15 -11.69 18.91
C VAL A 37 -3.70 -11.79 18.41
N ASP A 38 -2.78 -12.27 19.25
CA ASP A 38 -1.36 -12.45 18.90
C ASP A 38 -1.11 -13.66 17.97
N HIS A 39 -1.99 -14.68 18.01
CA HIS A 39 -1.99 -15.78 17.04
C HIS A 39 -2.43 -15.33 15.64
N GLN A 40 -3.05 -14.16 15.51
CA GLN A 40 -3.48 -13.62 14.24
C GLN A 40 -2.28 -12.98 13.52
N ALA A 41 -1.59 -13.80 12.73
CA ALA A 41 -0.36 -13.40 12.05
C ALA A 41 -0.58 -12.34 10.95
N VAL A 42 -1.82 -12.17 10.48
CA VAL A 42 -2.20 -11.29 9.37
C VAL A 42 -3.20 -10.26 9.86
N GLN A 43 -2.98 -9.01 9.46
CA GLN A 43 -3.84 -7.87 9.75
C GLN A 43 -4.21 -7.16 8.44
N GLY A 44 -5.38 -6.52 8.42
CA GLY A 44 -5.88 -5.73 7.29
C GLY A 44 -5.91 -4.22 7.58
N GLY A 45 -5.76 -3.43 6.52
CA GLY A 45 -5.89 -1.98 6.62
C GLY A 45 -5.85 -1.27 5.27
N ARG A 46 -6.18 0.03 5.27
CA ARG A 46 -6.22 0.86 4.05
C ARG A 46 -4.94 1.66 3.88
N ILE A 47 -4.35 1.65 2.68
CA ILE A 47 -3.12 2.38 2.38
C ILE A 47 -3.42 3.87 2.23
N LEU A 48 -2.67 4.67 2.97
CA LEU A 48 -2.78 6.12 3.06
C LEU A 48 -1.66 6.83 2.31
N ALA A 49 -0.44 6.27 2.33
CA ALA A 49 0.71 6.81 1.62
C ALA A 49 1.70 5.68 1.27
N THR A 50 2.47 5.88 0.22
CA THR A 50 3.48 4.93 -0.27
C THR A 50 4.82 5.63 -0.40
N GLY A 51 5.91 4.94 -0.06
CA GLY A 51 7.26 5.47 -0.27
C GLY A 51 7.71 5.42 -1.74
N PRO A 52 8.90 5.97 -2.05
CA PRO A 52 9.46 5.99 -3.40
C PRO A 52 9.85 4.60 -3.95
N GLY A 53 9.91 3.57 -3.11
CA GLY A 53 10.26 2.22 -3.50
C GLY A 53 11.73 1.87 -3.26
N THR A 54 12.20 0.79 -3.88
CA THR A 54 13.55 0.27 -3.67
C THR A 54 14.53 0.94 -4.64
N PRO A 55 15.61 1.56 -4.15
CA PRO A 55 16.65 2.12 -5.03
C PRO A 55 17.36 0.98 -5.77
N VAL A 56 17.39 1.03 -7.09
CA VAL A 56 18.24 0.16 -7.90
C VAL A 56 19.54 0.89 -8.17
N SER A 57 20.63 0.41 -7.56
CA SER A 57 21.97 0.73 -8.05
C SER A 57 22.11 0.04 -9.39
N ALA A 58 21.94 0.74 -10.51
CA ALA A 58 22.21 0.15 -11.81
C ALA A 58 23.72 -0.17 -11.89
N PRO A 59 24.15 -1.43 -11.99
CA PRO A 59 25.54 -1.75 -12.28
C PRO A 59 25.66 -1.88 -13.80
N THR A 60 25.54 -0.78 -14.55
CA THR A 60 25.90 -0.78 -15.99
C THR A 60 25.99 0.64 -16.55
N GLU A 61 27.13 1.30 -16.30
CA GLU A 61 27.66 2.30 -17.23
C GLU A 61 28.56 1.58 -18.24
N LEU A 62 28.02 0.66 -19.05
CA LEU A 62 28.77 0.11 -20.20
C LEU A 62 28.10 0.31 -21.56
N ASP A 63 26.86 0.81 -21.64
CA ASP A 63 26.13 0.89 -22.92
C ASP A 63 25.53 2.27 -23.27
N ASP A 64 25.72 3.33 -22.48
CA ASP A 64 25.18 4.66 -22.82
C ASP A 64 26.28 5.61 -23.32
N GLU A 65 26.12 6.05 -24.57
CA GLU A 65 27.04 6.91 -25.29
C GLU A 65 27.36 8.23 -24.52
N PRO A 66 28.59 8.79 -24.61
CA PRO A 66 29.13 9.84 -23.71
C PRO A 66 28.39 11.19 -23.64
N TRP A 67 27.40 11.40 -24.49
CA TRP A 67 26.70 12.67 -24.71
C TRP A 67 25.33 12.74 -24.03
N LYS A 68 24.85 11.63 -23.45
CA LYS A 68 23.65 11.61 -22.58
C LYS A 68 23.93 12.02 -21.12
N LEU A 69 25.13 12.51 -20.83
CA LEU A 69 25.60 12.92 -19.50
C LEU A 69 24.92 14.18 -18.91
N GLY A 70 23.79 14.63 -19.48
CA GLY A 70 23.09 15.87 -19.08
C GLY A 70 21.78 15.67 -18.32
N ALA A 71 21.21 14.47 -18.29
CA ALA A 71 20.00 14.19 -17.54
C ALA A 71 20.37 13.51 -16.24
N LYS A 72 20.31 14.28 -15.14
CA LYS A 72 20.46 13.84 -13.75
C LYS A 72 20.02 12.38 -13.59
N SER A 73 20.95 11.52 -13.22
CA SER A 73 20.66 10.17 -12.77
C SER A 73 19.97 10.24 -11.40
N ASP A 74 18.73 10.74 -11.38
CA ASP A 74 17.82 10.45 -10.29
C ASP A 74 17.78 8.93 -10.17
N GLY A 75 18.27 8.42 -9.04
CA GLY A 75 18.46 6.99 -8.81
C GLY A 75 17.23 6.22 -9.30
N ARG A 76 17.44 5.22 -10.15
CA ARG A 76 16.33 4.47 -10.75
C ARG A 76 15.68 3.65 -9.63
N TYR A 77 14.48 4.03 -9.20
CA TYR A 77 13.72 3.27 -8.19
C TYR A 77 12.83 2.23 -8.86
N VAL A 78 12.69 1.04 -8.25
CA VAL A 78 11.55 0.16 -8.56
C VAL A 78 10.32 0.77 -7.91
N PRO A 79 9.26 1.08 -8.67
CA PRO A 79 8.06 1.67 -8.11
C PRO A 79 7.35 0.71 -7.15
N MET A 80 6.63 1.28 -6.18
CA MET A 80 5.80 0.49 -5.26
C MET A 80 4.64 -0.18 -6.01
N GLN A 81 4.34 -1.43 -5.66
CA GLN A 81 3.16 -2.15 -6.20
C GLN A 81 1.85 -1.67 -5.56
N ALA A 82 1.95 -1.20 -4.32
CA ALA A 82 0.86 -0.62 -3.55
C ALA A 82 0.50 0.78 -4.08
N ARG A 83 -0.80 1.09 -4.11
CA ARG A 83 -1.31 2.43 -4.43
C ARG A 83 -2.05 3.01 -3.24
N VAL A 84 -2.09 4.34 -3.17
CA VAL A 84 -2.93 5.03 -2.18
C VAL A 84 -4.38 4.65 -2.41
N GLY A 85 -5.08 4.27 -1.34
CA GLY A 85 -6.47 3.84 -1.39
C GLY A 85 -6.69 2.33 -1.46
N ASP A 86 -5.66 1.54 -1.81
CA ASP A 86 -5.71 0.08 -1.82
C ASP A 86 -5.97 -0.46 -0.40
N PHE A 87 -6.66 -1.60 -0.30
CA PHE A 87 -6.78 -2.34 0.95
C PHE A 87 -5.73 -3.44 1.00
N ALA A 88 -4.85 -3.40 2.00
CA ALA A 88 -3.73 -4.33 2.13
C ALA A 88 -3.97 -5.35 3.24
N LEU A 89 -3.64 -6.60 2.95
CA LEU A 89 -3.42 -7.65 3.96
C LEU A 89 -1.91 -7.81 4.14
N PHE A 90 -1.44 -7.81 5.38
CA PHE A 90 -0.01 -7.84 5.69
C PHE A 90 0.28 -8.58 6.99
N PHE A 91 1.55 -8.97 7.19
CA PHE A 91 1.97 -9.59 8.44
C PHE A 91 2.00 -8.57 9.58
N ARG A 92 1.23 -8.84 10.64
CA ARG A 92 1.17 -7.99 11.84
C ARG A 92 2.53 -7.81 12.50
N LYS A 93 3.34 -8.89 12.54
CA LYS A 93 4.69 -8.87 13.15
C LYS A 93 5.69 -7.95 12.47
N ALA A 94 5.46 -7.62 11.19
CA ALA A 94 6.32 -6.73 10.42
C ALA A 94 5.81 -5.28 10.41
N ALA A 95 4.63 -5.03 10.98
CA ALA A 95 4.05 -3.71 11.07
C ALA A 95 4.59 -2.95 12.28
N VAL A 96 4.94 -1.68 12.08
CA VAL A 96 5.34 -0.77 13.15
C VAL A 96 4.20 0.19 13.41
N GLU A 97 3.69 0.20 14.65
CA GLU A 97 2.64 1.14 15.04
C GLU A 97 3.22 2.50 15.39
N ILE A 98 2.63 3.56 14.82
CA ILE A 98 2.99 4.95 15.10
C ILE A 98 1.73 5.73 15.47
N THR A 99 1.89 6.67 16.41
CA THR A 99 0.82 7.61 16.78
C THR A 99 1.21 9.01 16.33
N TYR A 100 0.37 9.65 15.52
CA TYR A 100 0.60 11.01 15.02
C TYR A 100 -0.69 11.81 15.10
N GLU A 101 -0.63 13.00 15.72
CA GLU A 101 -1.78 13.89 15.97
C GLU A 101 -2.99 13.16 16.62
N GLY A 102 -2.71 12.22 17.54
CA GLY A 102 -3.73 11.44 18.25
C GLY A 102 -4.39 10.33 17.43
N LYS A 103 -3.89 10.05 16.22
CA LYS A 103 -4.35 8.93 15.38
C LYS A 103 -3.29 7.86 15.26
N HIS A 104 -3.72 6.60 15.21
CA HIS A 104 -2.87 5.43 15.07
C HIS A 104 -2.71 5.05 13.60
N TYR A 105 -1.47 4.79 13.20
CA TYR A 105 -1.13 4.33 11.86
C TYR A 105 -0.14 3.17 11.95
N LEU A 106 -0.11 2.36 10.90
CA LEU A 106 0.82 1.24 10.75
C LEU A 106 1.77 1.54 9.59
N VAL A 107 3.07 1.40 9.83
CA VAL A 107 4.09 1.44 8.79
C VAL A 107 4.52 0.03 8.47
N VAL A 108 4.35 -0.38 7.22
CA VAL A 108 4.60 -1.76 6.79
C VAL A 108 5.55 -1.76 5.58
N PRO A 109 6.60 -2.59 5.57
CA PRO A 109 7.46 -2.75 4.40
C PRO A 109 6.73 -3.45 3.26
N GLN A 110 7.05 -3.13 2.01
CA GLN A 110 6.44 -3.75 0.83
C GLN A 110 6.55 -5.28 0.86
N ALA A 111 7.68 -5.81 1.34
CA ALA A 111 7.93 -7.25 1.44
C ALA A 111 6.98 -7.99 2.42
N ALA A 112 6.31 -7.28 3.33
CA ALA A 112 5.37 -7.86 4.27
C ALA A 112 3.90 -7.75 3.82
N LEU A 113 3.64 -7.08 2.69
CA LEU A 113 2.33 -7.03 2.06
C LEU A 113 2.06 -8.37 1.37
N LEU A 114 0.97 -9.03 1.74
CA LEU A 114 0.56 -10.32 1.19
C LEU A 114 -0.37 -10.13 0.00
N VAL A 115 -1.36 -9.25 0.14
CA VAL A 115 -2.41 -9.04 -0.85
C VAL A 115 -2.80 -7.58 -0.87
N LEU A 116 -3.01 -7.05 -2.08
CA LEU A 116 -3.60 -5.73 -2.33
C LEU A 116 -4.95 -5.93 -3.01
N VAL A 117 -6.02 -5.50 -2.35
CA VAL A 117 -7.37 -5.46 -2.89
C VAL A 117 -7.60 -4.05 -3.42
N ARG A 118 -7.73 -3.95 -4.74
CA ARG A 118 -8.12 -2.72 -5.41
C ARG A 118 -9.63 -2.75 -5.57
N PRO A 119 -10.38 -1.72 -5.12
CA PRO A 119 -11.78 -1.63 -5.47
C PRO A 119 -11.86 -1.65 -7.00
N LYS A 120 -12.62 -2.60 -7.56
CA LYS A 120 -12.85 -2.68 -9.00
C LYS A 120 -13.38 -1.31 -9.44
N ASP A 121 -12.73 -0.71 -10.43
CA ASP A 121 -13.23 0.50 -11.05
C ASP A 121 -14.66 0.20 -11.54
N ILE A 122 -15.60 1.06 -11.14
CA ILE A 122 -16.99 1.09 -11.63
C ILE A 122 -17.05 1.24 -13.18
N LEU A 123 -15.90 1.45 -13.82
CA LEU A 123 -15.73 1.56 -15.26
C LEU A 123 -15.84 0.23 -16.02
N ASP A 124 -15.70 -0.93 -15.36
CA ASP A 124 -15.91 -2.24 -16.01
C ASP A 124 -17.41 -2.51 -16.29
N GLU A 125 -18.33 -1.89 -15.56
CA GLU A 125 -19.78 -2.08 -15.75
C GLU A 125 -20.33 -1.26 -16.93
N LEU A 126 -19.74 -0.10 -17.22
CA LEU A 126 -20.16 0.76 -18.34
C LEU A 126 -19.74 0.25 -19.71
N GLN A 127 -18.90 -0.79 -19.79
CA GLN A 127 -18.52 -1.42 -21.05
C GLN A 127 -19.43 -2.59 -21.45
N THR A 128 -20.27 -3.11 -20.53
CA THR A 128 -21.17 -4.25 -20.83
C THR A 128 -22.56 -3.80 -21.31
N GLU A 129 -22.99 -2.57 -21.06
CA GLU A 129 -24.27 -2.05 -21.57
C GLU A 129 -24.21 -1.47 -23.00
N SER A 130 -23.08 -1.63 -23.71
CA SER A 130 -22.88 -1.05 -25.04
C SER A 130 -22.74 -2.05 -26.20
N GLU A 131 -23.15 -3.31 -26.02
CA GLU A 131 -23.43 -4.20 -27.16
C GLU A 131 -24.89 -3.98 -27.62
N PRO A 132 -25.13 -3.25 -28.72
CA PRO A 132 -26.45 -3.26 -29.35
C PRO A 132 -26.73 -4.66 -29.95
N GLU A 133 -28.02 -5.00 -29.95
CA GLU A 133 -28.61 -6.24 -30.47
C GLU A 133 -27.99 -6.73 -31.80
N PRO A 134 -27.92 -8.05 -32.04
CA PRO A 134 -27.50 -8.59 -33.32
C PRO A 134 -28.50 -8.18 -34.40
N GLU A 135 -28.05 -7.41 -35.38
CA GLU A 135 -28.83 -7.11 -36.57
C GLU A 135 -28.89 -8.37 -37.45
N ALA A 136 -30.05 -9.02 -37.42
CA ALA A 136 -30.65 -9.95 -38.40
C ALA A 136 -29.95 -11.29 -38.75
#